data_AF-A0A178K2F9-F1
#
_entry.id   AF-A0A178K2F9-F1
#
_cell.length_a   1.000
_cell.length_b   1.000
_cell.length_c   1.000
_cell.angle_alpha   90.00
_cell.angle_beta   90.00
_cell.angle_gamma   90.00
#
_symmetry.space_group_name_H-M   'P 1'
#
loop_
_entity.id
_entity.type
_entity.pdbx_description
1 polymer ?
#
loop_
_entity_poly.entity_id
_entity_poly.type
_entity_poly.pdbx_seq_one_letter_code
_entity_poly.pdbx_strand_id
1 'polypeptide(L)'
;MLKLIPLLLGVVSLAACSPEQENAAATQVDSQVESHEQALTFVSALVQDKIVAPEGELISHAQFTFAKHDLNQDGNQEYLVLMSDPYFCGSGGCNLYIFDDQGNELNYFTVAKSPVSVGKQGESGWADLVMYSNGANRLMVHDGQHYPTNPSVEPEATDATVTELIPRDYEMYGKSSLQE
;
A
#
# COMPACT_ATOMS: atom_id res chain seq x y z
N MET A 1 -38.36 -61.85 47.59
CA MET A 1 -39.36 -61.25 46.69
C MET A 1 -38.84 -59.92 46.21
N LEU A 2 -38.72 -59.79 44.90
CA LEU A 2 -38.17 -58.65 44.17
C LEU A 2 -39.15 -57.46 44.20
N LYS A 3 -38.69 -56.27 44.62
CA LYS A 3 -39.30 -55.01 44.19
C LYS A 3 -38.21 -53.94 43.96
N LEU A 4 -38.09 -53.57 42.69
CA LEU A 4 -37.38 -52.42 42.14
C LEU A 4 -37.79 -51.12 42.83
N ILE A 5 -36.82 -50.24 43.10
CA ILE A 5 -37.02 -48.80 43.32
C ILE A 5 -35.94 -48.07 42.51
N PRO A 6 -36.29 -47.03 41.73
CA PRO A 6 -35.46 -46.56 40.64
C PRO A 6 -34.34 -45.62 41.10
N LEU A 7 -33.29 -45.70 40.29
CA LEU A 7 -32.10 -44.88 40.22
C LEU A 7 -32.48 -43.40 39.98
N LEU A 8 -32.24 -42.52 40.96
CA LEU A 8 -32.13 -41.08 40.70
C LEU A 8 -30.65 -40.73 40.61
N LEU A 9 -30.15 -40.54 39.39
CA LEU A 9 -28.90 -39.84 39.13
C LEU A 9 -29.07 -38.39 39.57
N GLY A 10 -28.38 -38.00 40.64
CA GLY A 10 -28.14 -36.60 40.96
C GLY A 10 -27.18 -36.01 39.93
N VAL A 11 -27.68 -35.11 39.10
CA VAL A 11 -26.85 -34.35 38.15
C VAL A 11 -26.16 -33.25 38.95
N VAL A 12 -24.89 -33.47 39.29
CA VAL A 12 -24.02 -32.40 39.80
C VAL A 12 -23.70 -31.50 38.61
N SER A 13 -24.32 -30.33 38.58
CA SER A 13 -24.03 -29.30 37.59
C SER A 13 -22.68 -28.66 37.97
N LEU A 14 -21.59 -29.20 37.43
CA LEU A 14 -20.34 -28.46 37.35
C LEU A 14 -20.57 -27.36 36.31
N ALA A 15 -20.63 -26.11 36.76
CA ALA A 15 -20.49 -24.97 35.88
C ALA A 15 -19.10 -25.03 35.25
N ALA A 16 -19.00 -25.68 34.10
CA ALA A 16 -17.88 -25.51 33.20
C ALA A 16 -17.96 -24.07 32.68
N CYS A 17 -16.97 -23.24 33.01
CA CYS A 17 -16.75 -22.00 32.28
C CYS A 17 -16.57 -22.38 30.80
N SER A 18 -17.54 -21.99 29.97
CA SER A 18 -17.35 -21.94 28.52
C SER A 18 -16.14 -21.04 28.24
N PRO A 19 -15.31 -21.37 27.25
CA PRO A 19 -14.47 -20.34 26.65
C PRO A 19 -15.42 -19.29 26.06
N GLU A 20 -15.22 -18.05 26.50
CA GLU A 20 -15.77 -16.85 25.88
C GLU A 20 -15.59 -17.00 24.37
N GLN A 21 -16.65 -16.79 23.59
CA GLN A 21 -16.56 -16.68 22.15
C GLN A 21 -15.72 -15.44 21.84
N GLU A 22 -14.41 -15.63 21.71
CA GLU A 22 -13.48 -14.60 21.31
C GLU A 22 -13.74 -14.28 19.83
N ASN A 23 -14.11 -13.03 19.60
CA ASN A 23 -14.50 -12.48 18.32
C ASN A 23 -13.33 -12.62 17.32
N ALA A 24 -13.49 -13.45 16.28
CA ALA A 24 -12.52 -13.67 15.20
C ALA A 24 -12.13 -12.40 14.40
N ALA A 25 -12.76 -11.25 14.68
CA ALA A 25 -12.40 -9.96 14.11
C ALA A 25 -11.17 -9.31 14.79
N ALA A 26 -10.84 -9.63 16.04
CA ALA A 26 -9.73 -8.99 16.75
C ALA A 26 -8.35 -9.45 16.23
N THR A 27 -8.22 -10.71 15.83
CA THR A 27 -6.95 -11.29 15.34
C THR A 27 -6.53 -10.73 13.98
N GLN A 28 -7.50 -10.35 13.14
CA GLN A 28 -7.23 -9.77 11.81
C GLN A 28 -6.72 -8.33 11.93
N VAL A 29 -7.28 -7.55 12.85
CA VAL A 29 -6.91 -6.13 13.04
C VAL A 29 -5.47 -6.00 13.54
N ASP A 30 -5.03 -6.87 14.45
CA ASP A 30 -3.67 -6.81 15.01
C ASP A 30 -2.60 -7.06 13.94
N SER A 31 -2.76 -8.12 13.13
CA SER A 31 -1.81 -8.46 12.07
C SER A 31 -1.75 -7.44 10.92
N GLN A 32 -2.87 -6.80 10.59
CA GLN A 32 -2.91 -5.79 9.54
C GLN A 32 -2.23 -4.49 9.99
N VAL A 33 -2.46 -4.07 11.23
CA VAL A 33 -1.82 -2.89 11.83
C VAL A 33 -0.30 -3.07 11.90
N GLU A 34 0.19 -4.22 12.38
CA GLU A 34 1.63 -4.51 12.40
C GLU A 34 2.25 -4.49 10.99
N SER A 35 1.58 -5.11 10.01
CA SER A 35 2.08 -5.16 8.63
C SER A 35 2.13 -3.78 7.95
N HIS A 36 1.21 -2.89 8.32
CA HIS A 36 1.15 -1.53 7.83
C HIS A 36 2.22 -0.64 8.48
N GLU A 37 2.39 -0.71 9.81
CA GLU A 37 3.44 0.02 10.53
C GLU A 37 4.85 -0.38 10.05
N GLN A 38 5.06 -1.68 9.79
CA GLN A 38 6.32 -2.18 9.22
C GLN A 38 6.55 -1.62 7.81
N ALA A 39 5.52 -1.59 6.97
CA ALA A 39 5.60 -1.03 5.63
C ALA A 39 5.88 0.48 5.66
N LEU A 40 5.20 1.24 6.52
CA LEU A 40 5.50 2.65 6.72
C LEU A 40 6.96 2.84 7.14
N THR A 41 7.42 2.07 8.13
CA THR A 41 8.78 2.21 8.65
C THR A 41 9.81 1.97 7.54
N PHE A 42 9.59 0.94 6.73
CA PHE A 42 10.41 0.62 5.57
C PHE A 42 10.40 1.76 4.53
N VAL A 43 9.22 2.19 4.09
CA VAL A 43 9.08 3.24 3.07
C VAL A 43 9.62 4.59 3.57
N SER A 44 9.41 4.92 4.84
CA SER A 44 9.96 6.14 5.45
C SER A 44 11.48 6.15 5.40
N ALA A 45 12.12 5.00 5.65
CA ALA A 45 13.56 4.86 5.52
C ALA A 45 14.01 5.02 4.07
N LEU A 46 13.28 4.46 3.09
CA LEU A 46 13.56 4.65 1.66
C LEU A 46 13.45 6.12 1.26
N VAL A 47 12.37 6.81 1.65
CA VAL A 47 12.18 8.23 1.36
C VAL A 47 13.33 9.05 1.93
N GLN A 48 13.73 8.79 3.18
CA GLN A 48 14.81 9.52 3.81
C GLN A 48 16.16 9.28 3.11
N ASP A 49 16.53 8.02 2.84
CA ASP A 49 17.85 7.66 2.30
C ASP A 49 17.97 7.92 0.79
N LYS A 50 16.93 7.57 0.02
CA LYS A 50 16.97 7.56 -1.45
C LYS A 50 16.45 8.85 -2.08
N ILE A 51 15.52 9.55 -1.43
CA ILE A 51 14.84 10.71 -2.01
C ILE A 51 15.28 12.00 -1.35
N VAL A 52 15.24 12.08 -0.02
CA VAL A 52 15.42 13.35 0.71
C VAL A 52 16.89 13.68 0.95
N ALA A 53 17.67 12.74 1.52
CA ALA A 53 19.07 12.99 1.85
C ALA A 53 19.94 13.45 0.65
N PRO A 54 19.77 12.91 -0.58
CA PRO A 54 20.52 13.37 -1.74
C PRO A 54 20.26 14.83 -2.13
N GLU A 55 19.10 15.40 -1.77
CA GLU A 55 18.72 16.79 -2.09
C GLU A 55 19.31 17.82 -1.10
N GLY A 56 19.88 17.33 0.02
CA GLY A 56 20.58 18.13 1.03
C GLY A 56 19.69 18.72 2.13
N GLU A 57 20.34 19.42 3.07
CA GLU A 57 19.78 19.91 4.35
C GLU A 57 18.56 20.86 4.23
N LEU A 58 18.22 21.33 3.03
CA LEU A 58 17.10 22.24 2.82
C LEU A 58 15.75 21.52 2.89
N ILE A 59 15.72 20.20 2.73
CA ILE A 59 14.52 19.37 2.82
C ILE A 59 14.60 18.55 4.11
N SER A 60 14.16 19.13 5.22
CA SER A 60 14.19 18.45 6.52
C SER A 60 12.98 17.54 6.76
N HIS A 61 11.87 17.78 6.06
CA HIS A 61 10.62 17.04 6.23
C HIS A 61 9.85 16.97 4.92
N ALA A 62 10.06 15.91 4.13
CA ALA A 62 9.29 15.68 2.92
C ALA A 62 8.03 14.88 3.23
N GLN A 63 6.87 15.38 2.82
CA GLN A 63 5.62 14.63 2.90
C GLN A 63 5.48 13.71 1.70
N PHE A 64 4.91 12.52 1.91
CA PHE A 64 4.63 11.56 0.86
C PHE A 64 3.34 10.79 1.14
N THR A 65 2.89 10.02 0.18
CA THR A 65 1.91 8.95 0.37
C THR A 65 2.46 7.71 -0.29
N PHE A 66 2.10 6.53 0.19
CA PHE A 66 2.54 5.32 -0.47
C PHE A 66 1.41 4.31 -0.64
N ALA A 67 1.67 3.35 -1.52
CA ALA A 67 0.82 2.19 -1.72
C ALA A 67 1.68 0.97 -2.05
N LYS A 68 1.14 -0.22 -1.81
CA LYS A 68 1.79 -1.49 -2.12
C LYS A 68 0.98 -2.23 -3.17
N HIS A 69 1.64 -2.80 -4.17
CA HIS A 69 1.00 -3.68 -5.14
C HIS A 69 2.04 -4.62 -5.76
N ASP A 70 1.68 -5.86 -6.04
CA ASP A 70 2.52 -6.80 -6.78
C ASP A 70 2.31 -6.57 -8.28
N LEU A 71 3.13 -5.70 -8.86
CA LEU A 71 2.99 -5.26 -10.25
C LEU A 71 3.43 -6.34 -11.23
N ASN A 72 4.32 -7.25 -10.82
CA ASN A 72 4.92 -8.27 -11.69
C ASN A 72 4.43 -9.70 -11.43
N GLN A 73 3.56 -9.89 -10.42
CA GLN A 73 3.00 -11.16 -9.96
C GLN A 73 4.05 -12.17 -9.47
N ASP A 74 5.17 -11.71 -8.91
CA ASP A 74 6.21 -12.57 -8.36
C ASP A 74 5.99 -12.95 -6.88
N GLY A 75 4.96 -12.37 -6.26
CA GLY A 75 4.59 -12.59 -4.87
C GLY A 75 5.20 -11.60 -3.88
N ASN A 76 6.11 -10.74 -4.33
CA ASN A 76 6.62 -9.61 -3.56
C ASN A 76 5.85 -8.34 -3.92
N GLN A 77 5.91 -7.33 -3.06
CA GLN A 77 5.18 -6.09 -3.27
C GLN A 77 6.13 -5.00 -3.75
N GLU A 78 5.73 -4.26 -4.77
CA GLU A 78 6.34 -2.98 -5.09
C GLU A 78 5.69 -1.86 -4.28
N TYR A 79 6.50 -0.86 -3.95
CA TYR A 79 6.12 0.30 -3.17
C TYR A 79 6.07 1.53 -4.07
N LEU A 80 4.86 2.04 -4.31
CA LEU A 80 4.63 3.25 -5.08
C LEU A 80 4.60 4.44 -4.12
N VAL A 81 5.59 5.31 -4.20
CA VAL A 81 5.78 6.46 -3.30
C VAL A 81 5.55 7.76 -4.06
N LEU A 82 4.44 8.43 -3.78
CA LEU A 82 4.12 9.75 -4.36
C LEU A 82 4.49 10.85 -3.38
N MET A 83 5.46 11.68 -3.76
CA MET A 83 5.85 12.84 -2.97
C MET A 83 4.73 13.89 -2.94
N SER A 84 4.68 14.67 -1.87
CA SER A 84 3.67 15.71 -1.66
C SER A 84 4.26 17.03 -1.18
N ASP A 85 5.56 17.07 -0.86
CA ASP A 85 6.26 18.31 -0.53
C ASP A 85 6.43 19.21 -1.77
N PRO A 86 6.25 20.54 -1.65
CA PRO A 86 6.40 21.47 -2.78
C PRO A 86 7.72 21.39 -3.54
N TYR A 87 8.81 20.94 -2.91
CA TYR A 87 10.08 20.75 -3.60
C TYR A 87 9.97 19.70 -4.72
N PHE A 88 9.23 18.62 -4.48
CA PHE A 88 9.05 17.51 -5.41
C PHE A 88 7.79 17.66 -6.28
N CYS A 89 7.13 18.81 -6.23
CA CYS A 89 5.84 19.04 -6.89
C CYS A 89 5.87 20.28 -7.78
N GLY A 90 5.41 20.12 -9.02
CA GLY A 90 5.11 21.22 -9.94
C GLY A 90 3.62 21.29 -10.27
N SER A 91 3.26 22.20 -11.19
CA SER A 91 1.88 22.32 -11.67
C SER A 91 1.38 21.04 -12.39
N GLY A 92 2.30 20.31 -13.01
CA GLY A 92 2.04 19.05 -13.73
C GLY A 92 1.75 17.85 -12.82
N GLY A 93 2.18 17.89 -11.55
CA GLY A 93 2.12 16.77 -10.63
C GLY A 93 3.34 16.74 -9.71
N CYS A 94 3.46 15.66 -8.96
CA CYS A 94 4.59 15.42 -8.08
C CYS A 94 5.42 14.24 -8.57
N ASN A 95 6.64 14.15 -8.06
CA ASN A 95 7.49 13.00 -8.29
C ASN A 95 6.86 11.73 -7.67
N LEU A 96 6.88 10.63 -8.43
CA LEU A 96 6.51 9.30 -7.95
C LEU A 96 7.66 8.34 -8.17
N TYR A 97 7.93 7.50 -7.18
CA TYR A 97 8.98 6.48 -7.22
C TYR A 97 8.35 5.10 -7.06
N ILE A 98 8.93 4.09 -7.68
CA ILE A 98 8.60 2.68 -7.45
C ILE A 98 9.85 2.00 -6.93
N PHE A 99 9.71 1.32 -5.79
CA PHE A 99 10.75 0.49 -5.20
C PHE A 99 10.30 -0.97 -5.14
N ASP A 100 11.25 -1.91 -5.27
CA ASP A 100 11.01 -3.31 -4.91
C ASP A 100 10.99 -3.51 -3.38
N ASP A 101 10.73 -4.74 -2.93
CA ASP A 101 10.69 -5.10 -1.51
C ASP A 101 12.08 -5.16 -0.84
N GLN A 102 13.16 -4.99 -1.61
CA GLN A 102 14.51 -4.79 -1.08
C GLN A 102 14.96 -3.33 -1.08
N GLY A 103 14.12 -2.41 -1.58
CA GLY A 103 14.39 -0.97 -1.59
C GLY A 103 15.22 -0.49 -2.78
N ASN A 104 15.37 -1.29 -3.83
CA ASN A 104 15.97 -0.82 -5.07
C ASN A 104 14.93 0.00 -5.85
N GLU A 105 15.37 1.13 -6.41
CA GLU A 105 14.51 1.94 -7.28
C GLU A 105 14.31 1.23 -8.62
N LEU A 106 13.05 0.90 -8.92
CA LEU A 106 12.64 0.29 -10.19
C LEU A 106 12.27 1.35 -11.22
N ASN A 107 11.63 2.44 -10.79
CA ASN A 107 11.23 3.50 -11.70
C ASN A 107 11.00 4.85 -11.00
N TYR A 108 11.10 5.93 -11.77
CA TYR A 108 10.83 7.30 -11.36
C TYR A 108 9.95 8.04 -12.36
N PHE A 109 8.96 8.77 -11.87
CA PHE A 109 8.06 9.62 -12.66
C PHE A 109 8.16 11.07 -12.23
N THR A 110 8.23 11.96 -13.22
CA THR A 110 8.42 13.41 -13.01
C THR A 110 7.15 14.19 -12.66
N VAL A 111 5.98 13.75 -13.16
CA VAL A 111 4.71 14.49 -13.04
C VAL A 111 3.52 13.55 -12.93
N ALA A 112 3.37 12.93 -11.77
CA ALA A 112 2.25 12.06 -11.43
C ALA A 112 1.26 12.77 -10.50
N LYS A 113 -0.04 12.48 -10.66
CA LYS A 113 -1.08 12.85 -9.68
C LYS A 113 -1.85 11.60 -9.28
N SER A 114 -2.28 11.61 -8.02
CA SER A 114 -3.24 10.65 -7.53
C SER A 114 -4.62 10.82 -8.21
N PRO A 115 -5.41 9.73 -8.37
CA PRO A 115 -5.05 8.34 -8.07
C PRO A 115 -4.07 7.75 -9.09
N VAL A 116 -3.23 6.83 -8.61
CA VAL A 116 -2.48 5.90 -9.46
C VAL A 116 -3.22 4.58 -9.40
N SER A 117 -3.56 4.05 -10.56
CA SER A 117 -4.37 2.86 -10.71
C SER A 117 -3.58 1.78 -11.44
N VAL A 118 -3.82 0.54 -11.09
CA VAL A 118 -3.25 -0.60 -11.81
C VAL A 118 -4.17 -0.92 -12.99
N GLY A 119 -3.53 -1.18 -14.12
CA GLY A 119 -4.19 -1.60 -15.33
C GLY A 119 -4.11 -3.10 -15.55
N LYS A 120 -4.23 -3.52 -16.80
CA LYS A 120 -4.05 -4.92 -17.18
C LYS A 120 -2.59 -5.34 -17.03
N GLN A 121 -2.34 -6.65 -16.88
CA GLN A 121 -1.00 -7.19 -17.07
C GLN A 121 -0.56 -6.95 -18.52
N GLY A 122 0.59 -6.29 -18.68
CA GLY A 122 1.24 -6.08 -19.96
C GLY A 122 1.96 -7.34 -20.47
N GLU A 123 2.37 -7.32 -21.73
CA GLU A 123 3.11 -8.43 -22.35
C GLU A 123 4.51 -8.63 -21.73
N SER A 124 5.02 -7.62 -21.04
CA SER A 124 6.29 -7.67 -20.31
C SER A 124 6.22 -8.43 -18.99
N GLY A 125 5.04 -8.89 -18.58
CA GLY A 125 4.82 -9.51 -17.29
C GLY A 125 4.69 -8.52 -16.13
N TRP A 126 4.66 -7.21 -16.42
CA TRP A 126 4.35 -6.16 -15.45
C TRP A 126 2.99 -5.55 -15.76
N ALA A 127 2.27 -5.12 -14.73
CA ALA A 127 1.00 -4.43 -14.88
C ALA A 127 1.20 -3.01 -15.44
N ASP A 128 0.34 -2.61 -16.38
CA ASP A 128 0.32 -1.22 -16.82
C ASP A 128 -0.14 -0.31 -15.67
N LEU A 129 0.31 0.95 -15.65
CA LEU A 129 -0.19 1.95 -14.70
C LEU A 129 -1.03 3.01 -15.40
N VAL A 130 -2.02 3.52 -14.68
CA VAL A 130 -2.83 4.66 -15.11
C VAL A 130 -2.74 5.76 -14.07
N MET A 131 -2.31 6.95 -14.49
CA MET A 131 -2.17 8.10 -13.60
C MET A 131 -2.55 9.40 -14.28
N TYR A 132 -3.08 10.36 -13.53
CA TYR A 132 -3.52 11.63 -14.09
C TYR A 132 -2.33 12.57 -14.33
N SER A 133 -2.18 13.08 -15.56
CA SER A 133 -1.17 14.09 -15.89
C SER A 133 -1.55 14.86 -17.16
N ASN A 134 -1.23 16.16 -17.18
CA ASN A 134 -1.51 17.05 -18.31
C ASN A 134 -2.95 16.95 -18.83
N GLY A 135 -3.93 17.04 -17.91
CA GLY A 135 -5.35 17.13 -18.25
C GLY A 135 -6.06 15.81 -18.53
N ALA A 136 -5.38 14.66 -18.49
CA ALA A 136 -5.97 13.36 -18.79
C ALA A 136 -5.36 12.23 -17.94
N ASN A 137 -6.05 11.09 -17.90
CA ASN A 137 -5.46 9.85 -17.43
C ASN A 137 -4.49 9.32 -18.48
N ARG A 138 -3.27 9.00 -18.09
CA ARG A 138 -2.17 8.60 -18.97
C ARG A 138 -1.81 7.15 -18.72
N LEU A 139 -1.58 6.41 -19.80
CA LEU A 139 -1.21 5.00 -19.76
C LEU A 139 0.31 4.85 -19.73
N MET A 140 0.82 4.25 -18.67
CA MET A 140 2.23 3.93 -18.52
C MET A 140 2.42 2.43 -18.76
N VAL A 141 2.88 2.06 -19.97
CA VAL A 141 3.17 0.67 -20.32
C VAL A 141 4.59 0.32 -19.91
N HIS A 142 4.76 -0.79 -19.20
CA HIS A 142 6.09 -1.28 -18.83
C HIS A 142 6.74 -1.99 -20.01
N ASP A 143 7.95 -1.57 -20.41
CA ASP A 143 8.65 -2.12 -21.59
C ASP A 143 9.43 -3.42 -21.31
N GLY A 144 9.41 -3.90 -20.06
CA GLY A 144 10.17 -5.04 -19.58
C GLY A 144 11.45 -4.68 -18.84
N GLN A 145 11.83 -3.39 -18.84
CA GLN A 145 12.92 -2.86 -18.02
C GLN A 145 12.42 -1.73 -17.11
N HIS A 146 11.62 -0.79 -17.64
CA HIS A 146 11.08 0.33 -16.88
C HIS A 146 9.75 0.83 -17.45
N TYR A 147 9.08 1.71 -16.72
CA TYR A 147 7.96 2.51 -17.26
C TYR A 147 8.52 3.80 -17.89
N PRO A 148 7.77 4.48 -18.79
CA PRO A 148 8.13 5.82 -19.22
C PRO A 148 8.14 6.79 -18.03
N THR A 149 9.11 7.71 -17.98
CA THR A 149 9.36 8.57 -16.81
C THR A 149 8.53 9.85 -16.77
N ASN A 150 7.85 10.21 -17.86
CA ASN A 150 7.03 11.42 -17.94
C ASN A 150 5.60 11.10 -18.42
N PRO A 151 4.64 10.95 -17.50
CA PRO A 151 3.26 10.67 -17.87
C PRO A 151 2.62 11.71 -18.80
N SER A 152 3.04 12.98 -18.76
CA SER A 152 2.37 14.08 -19.48
C SER A 152 2.38 13.95 -21.00
N VAL A 153 3.29 13.13 -21.55
CA VAL A 153 3.46 12.89 -22.99
C VAL A 153 2.98 11.51 -23.43
N GLU A 154 2.56 10.67 -22.49
CA GLU A 154 2.08 9.32 -22.79
C GLU A 154 0.65 9.35 -23.34
N PRO A 155 0.22 8.29 -24.06
CA PRO A 155 -1.14 8.17 -24.56
C PRO A 155 -2.19 8.27 -23.45
N GLU A 156 -3.37 8.78 -23.79
CA GLU A 156 -4.50 8.78 -22.86
C GLU A 156 -4.97 7.33 -22.61
N ALA A 157 -5.21 7.01 -21.35
CA ALA A 157 -5.80 5.73 -20.96
C ALA A 157 -7.29 5.72 -21.27
N THR A 158 -7.81 4.54 -21.59
CA THR A 158 -9.26 4.30 -21.72
C THR A 158 -9.78 3.63 -20.45
N ASP A 159 -11.09 3.72 -20.18
CA ASP A 159 -11.69 3.07 -19.01
C ASP A 159 -11.44 1.55 -18.96
N ALA A 160 -11.35 0.90 -20.12
CA ALA A 160 -11.05 -0.52 -20.24
C ALA A 160 -9.62 -0.88 -19.79
N THR A 161 -8.77 0.11 -19.56
CA THR A 161 -7.39 -0.08 -19.13
C THR A 161 -7.26 -0.21 -17.61
N VAL A 162 -8.16 0.38 -16.83
CA VAL A 162 -8.09 0.37 -15.36
C VAL A 162 -8.74 -0.91 -14.81
N THR A 163 -8.01 -1.67 -14.00
CA THR A 163 -8.48 -2.91 -13.38
C THR A 163 -8.70 -2.74 -11.88
N GLU A 164 -7.84 -1.96 -11.21
CA GLU A 164 -7.87 -1.77 -9.77
C GLU A 164 -7.39 -0.36 -9.39
N LEU A 165 -8.03 0.24 -8.39
CA LEU A 165 -7.51 1.43 -7.71
C LEU A 165 -6.61 0.97 -6.57
N ILE A 166 -5.35 1.41 -6.55
CA ILE A 166 -4.45 1.05 -5.45
C ILE A 166 -4.89 1.82 -4.19
N PRO A 167 -5.27 1.13 -3.09
CA PRO A 167 -5.54 1.79 -1.82
C PRO A 167 -4.28 2.51 -1.36
N ARG A 168 -4.39 3.80 -1.02
CA ARG A 168 -3.24 4.58 -0.52
C ARG A 168 -3.30 4.70 0.98
N ASP A 169 -2.15 4.45 1.57
CA ASP A 169 -1.86 4.78 2.94
C ASP A 169 -1.35 6.24 2.96
N TYR A 170 -2.10 7.12 3.62
CA TYR A 170 -1.74 8.53 3.75
C TYR A 170 -0.90 8.70 5.01
N GLU A 171 0.40 8.95 4.86
CA GLU A 171 1.29 9.15 6.00
C GLU A 171 2.20 10.37 5.84
N MET A 172 2.06 11.30 6.78
CA MET A 172 2.84 12.54 6.82
C MET A 172 4.15 12.30 7.58
N TYR A 173 5.25 12.09 6.86
CA TYR A 173 6.58 12.06 7.49
C TYR A 173 6.93 13.44 8.08
N GLY A 174 7.37 13.44 9.34
CA GLY A 174 7.80 14.66 10.06
C GLY A 174 6.79 15.29 11.01
N LYS A 175 5.55 14.76 11.14
CA LYS A 175 4.74 15.01 12.34
C LYS A 175 4.82 13.79 13.24
N SER A 176 5.39 13.97 14.43
CA SER A 176 5.02 13.08 15.53
C SER A 176 3.50 13.10 15.62
N SER A 177 2.89 11.94 15.71
CA SER A 177 1.57 11.75 16.28
C SER A 177 1.57 12.26 17.73
N LEU A 178 1.55 13.57 17.90
CA LEU A 178 1.21 14.23 19.16
C LEU A 178 0.05 15.17 18.85
N GLN A 179 -1.13 14.64 19.14
CA GLN A 179 -2.31 15.29 19.71
C GLN A 179 -2.60 16.72 19.24
N GLU A 180 -3.71 16.89 18.52
CA GLU A 180 -4.87 17.66 18.99
C GLU A 180 -6.15 17.21 18.25
#